data_AF-A0A2V3TSC0-F1
#
_entry.id   AF-A0A2V3TSC0-F1
#
_cell.length_a   1.000
_cell.length_b   1.000
_cell.length_c   1.000
_cell.angle_alpha   90.00
_cell.angle_beta   90.00
_cell.angle_gamma   90.00
#
_symmetry.space_group_name_H-M   'P 1'
#
loop_
_entity.id
_entity.type
_entity.pdbx_description
1 polymer ?
#
loop_
_entity_poly.entity_id
_entity_poly.type
_entity_poly.pdbx_seq_one_letter_code
_entity_poly.pdbx_strand_id
1 'polypeptide(L)'
;MNGEIQAHYDNDLAFRSMIDWLAGLGKKEREISVDQAIAGAGLTQTEVFRCFRILDQLGYGRLMLGRRGHHSRFIGHGDLSKVGGLARTGQEGGGSVKPEQSPTGAVTIVPGPGCLTIGRAKELLAVSFGVTEDAIEIIIRG
;
A
#
# COMPACT_ATOMS: atom_id res chain seq x y z
N MET A 1 -1.83 8.10 13.07
CA MET A 1 -1.41 7.01 12.17
C MET A 1 -2.33 5.78 12.22
N ASN A 2 -3.09 5.52 13.30
CA ASN A 2 -3.91 4.29 13.41
C ASN A 2 -5.30 4.34 12.71
N GLY A 3 -5.81 5.52 12.35
CA GLY A 3 -7.12 5.63 11.67
C GLY A 3 -7.09 5.32 10.17
N GLU A 4 -5.91 5.35 9.55
CA GLU A 4 -5.77 5.19 8.09
C GLU A 4 -5.98 3.74 7.66
N ILE A 5 -5.50 2.76 8.44
CA ILE A 5 -5.72 1.34 8.12
C ILE A 5 -7.19 0.96 8.24
N GLN A 6 -7.89 1.51 9.23
CA GLN A 6 -9.31 1.26 9.45
C GLN A 6 -10.15 1.90 8.35
N ALA A 7 -9.82 3.13 7.94
CA ALA A 7 -10.45 3.79 6.81
C ALA A 7 -10.29 2.98 5.51
N HIS A 8 -9.10 2.41 5.26
CA HIS A 8 -8.90 1.52 4.11
C HIS A 8 -9.68 0.21 4.26
N TYR A 9 -9.76 -0.37 5.46
CA TYR A 9 -10.53 -1.59 5.71
C TYR A 9 -12.04 -1.40 5.48
N ASP A 10 -12.60 -0.26 5.90
CA ASP A 10 -14.04 0.02 5.77
C ASP A 10 -14.45 0.43 4.36
N ASN A 11 -13.60 1.18 3.64
CA ASN A 11 -13.93 1.72 2.31
C ASN A 11 -13.46 0.87 1.14
N ASP A 12 -12.62 -0.14 1.39
CA ASP A 12 -11.99 -0.94 0.32
C ASP A 12 -12.16 -2.44 0.55
N LEU A 13 -13.06 -3.03 -0.24
CA LEU A 13 -13.39 -4.45 -0.22
C LEU A 13 -12.17 -5.34 -0.55
N ALA A 14 -11.29 -4.89 -1.45
CA ALA A 14 -10.09 -5.65 -1.81
C ALA A 14 -9.08 -5.61 -0.66
N PHE A 15 -8.89 -4.43 -0.05
CA PHE A 15 -8.02 -4.30 1.12
C PHE A 15 -8.52 -5.14 2.30
N ARG A 16 -9.83 -5.14 2.54
CA ARG A 16 -10.46 -5.98 3.56
C ARG A 16 -10.21 -7.47 3.34
N SER A 17 -10.44 -7.97 2.13
CA SER A 17 -10.15 -9.37 1.77
C SER A 17 -8.67 -9.73 1.95
N MET A 18 -7.75 -8.83 1.58
CA MET A 18 -6.32 -9.02 1.80
C MET A 18 -6.00 -9.13 3.29
N ILE A 19 -6.48 -8.19 4.11
CA ILE A 19 -6.20 -8.16 5.54
C ILE A 19 -6.80 -9.36 6.27
N ASP A 20 -8.02 -9.77 5.90
CA ASP A 20 -8.67 -10.94 6.47
C ASP A 20 -7.93 -12.23 6.13
N TRP A 21 -7.41 -12.33 4.91
CA TRP A 21 -6.55 -13.44 4.51
C TRP A 21 -5.20 -13.43 5.24
N LEU A 22 -4.53 -12.28 5.33
CA LEU A 22 -3.27 -12.12 6.08
C LEU A 22 -3.43 -12.48 7.55
N ALA A 23 -4.59 -12.17 8.16
CA ALA A 23 -4.90 -12.56 9.52
C ALA A 23 -5.00 -14.09 9.71
N GLY A 24 -5.33 -14.83 8.64
CA GLY A 24 -5.40 -16.29 8.62
C GLY A 24 -4.06 -17.00 8.44
N LEU A 25 -3.02 -16.32 7.94
CA LEU A 25 -1.71 -16.91 7.59
C LEU A 25 -0.83 -17.26 8.81
N GLY A 26 -1.16 -16.77 10.00
CA GLY A 26 -0.45 -17.09 11.24
C GLY A 26 1.01 -16.57 11.31
N LYS A 27 1.70 -16.88 12.41
CA LYS A 27 2.97 -16.23 12.82
C LYS A 27 4.22 -16.53 11.98
N LYS A 28 4.18 -17.47 11.02
CA LYS A 28 5.41 -18.04 10.42
C LYS A 28 5.78 -17.48 9.05
N GLU A 29 4.83 -17.00 8.26
CA GLU A 29 5.13 -16.46 6.93
C GLU A 29 5.41 -14.96 6.99
N ARG A 30 6.72 -14.64 7.02
CA ARG A 30 7.22 -13.26 6.91
C ARG A 30 7.34 -12.80 5.47
N GLU A 31 7.26 -13.70 4.51
CA GLU A 31 7.42 -13.42 3.08
C GLU A 31 6.24 -14.00 2.34
N ILE A 32 5.53 -13.14 1.60
CA ILE A 32 4.33 -13.49 0.86
C ILE A 32 4.56 -13.11 -0.60
N SER A 33 4.47 -14.08 -1.50
CA SER A 33 4.55 -13.78 -2.92
C SER A 33 3.24 -13.18 -3.44
N VAL A 34 3.32 -12.39 -4.51
CA VAL A 34 2.13 -11.82 -5.16
C VAL A 34 1.20 -12.94 -5.66
N ASP A 35 1.75 -14.02 -6.22
CA ASP A 35 0.97 -15.18 -6.67
C ASP A 35 0.20 -15.86 -5.52
N GLN A 36 0.83 -16.01 -4.36
CA GLN A 36 0.20 -16.56 -3.16
C GLN A 36 -0.94 -15.67 -2.65
N ALA A 37 -0.77 -14.35 -2.70
CA ALA A 37 -1.80 -13.40 -2.31
C ALA A 37 -2.97 -13.33 -3.30
N ILE A 38 -2.71 -13.46 -4.60
CA ILE A 38 -3.76 -13.59 -5.63
C ILE A 38 -4.60 -14.83 -5.33
N ALA A 39 -3.95 -15.99 -5.15
CA ALA A 39 -4.63 -17.26 -4.92
C ALA A 39 -5.37 -17.30 -3.57
N GLY A 40 -4.77 -16.71 -2.53
CA GLY A 40 -5.28 -16.77 -1.17
C GLY A 40 -6.38 -15.75 -0.85
N ALA A 41 -6.23 -14.51 -1.32
CA ALA A 41 -7.20 -13.45 -1.09
C ALA A 41 -8.27 -13.36 -2.21
N GLY A 42 -8.08 -14.08 -3.33
CA GLY A 42 -9.00 -14.03 -4.48
C GLY A 42 -8.99 -12.69 -5.19
N LEU A 43 -7.87 -11.98 -5.15
CA LEU A 43 -7.71 -10.62 -5.68
C LEU A 43 -6.94 -10.63 -7.00
N THR A 44 -7.17 -9.61 -7.83
CA THR A 44 -6.34 -9.40 -9.02
C THR A 44 -4.92 -8.96 -8.64
N GLN A 45 -3.96 -9.19 -9.54
CA GLN A 45 -2.58 -8.77 -9.35
C GLN A 45 -2.46 -7.27 -9.01
N THR A 46 -3.24 -6.43 -9.68
CA THR A 46 -3.29 -4.98 -9.44
C THR A 46 -3.76 -4.64 -8.03
N GLU A 47 -4.81 -5.31 -7.55
CA GLU A 47 -5.34 -5.11 -6.20
C GLU A 47 -4.35 -5.58 -5.13
N VAL A 48 -3.70 -6.72 -5.35
CA VAL A 48 -2.66 -7.23 -4.46
C VAL A 48 -1.51 -6.23 -4.32
N PHE A 49 -1.00 -5.73 -5.45
CA PHE A 49 0.06 -4.71 -5.43
C PHE A 49 -0.38 -3.44 -4.71
N ARG A 50 -1.61 -2.98 -4.95
CA ARG A 50 -2.17 -1.82 -4.27
C ARG A 50 -2.23 -2.04 -2.75
N CYS A 51 -2.73 -3.19 -2.30
CA CYS A 51 -2.80 -3.51 -0.87
C CYS A 51 -1.41 -3.60 -0.23
N PHE A 52 -0.45 -4.25 -0.90
CA PHE A 52 0.94 -4.32 -0.42
C PHE A 52 1.62 -2.96 -0.36
N ARG A 53 1.34 -2.05 -1.30
CA ARG A 53 1.85 -0.68 -1.21
C ARG A 53 1.26 0.09 -0.03
N ILE A 54 -0.03 -0.06 0.25
CA ILE A 54 -0.66 0.56 1.42
C ILE A 54 -0.01 0.02 2.70
N LEU A 55 0.18 -1.30 2.81
CA LEU A 55 0.84 -1.91 3.96
C LEU A 55 2.30 -1.48 4.13
N ASP A 56 3.05 -1.34 3.04
CA ASP A 56 4.42 -0.81 3.02
C ASP A 56 4.47 0.65 3.49
N GLN A 57 3.56 1.49 3.00
CA GLN A 57 3.44 2.90 3.39
C GLN A 57 3.07 3.10 4.86
N LEU A 58 2.22 2.22 5.38
CA LEU A 58 1.82 2.23 6.79
C LEU A 58 2.88 1.57 7.71
N GLY A 59 3.97 1.04 7.14
CA GLY A 59 5.09 0.47 7.90
C GLY A 59 4.88 -0.97 8.38
N TYR A 60 3.86 -1.68 7.88
CA TYR A 60 3.58 -3.08 8.25
C TYR A 60 4.43 -4.09 7.49
N GLY A 61 5.27 -3.65 6.56
CA GLY A 61 6.23 -4.48 5.85
C GLY A 61 6.93 -3.72 4.75
N ARG A 62 7.54 -4.46 3.83
CA ARG A 62 8.20 -3.91 2.65
C ARG A 62 7.79 -4.67 1.40
N LEU A 63 7.28 -3.94 0.41
CA LEU A 63 7.04 -4.50 -0.92
C LEU A 63 8.35 -4.55 -1.71
N MET A 64 8.79 -5.75 -2.04
CA MET A 64 9.94 -6.01 -2.90
C MET A 64 9.43 -6.29 -4.32
N LEU A 65 9.59 -5.31 -5.21
CA LEU A 65 9.31 -5.48 -6.62
C LEU A 65 10.35 -6.40 -7.26
N GLY A 66 9.86 -7.45 -7.91
CA GLY A 66 10.70 -8.38 -8.65
C GLY A 66 11.41 -7.70 -9.81
N ARG A 67 12.68 -8.04 -10.03
CA ARG A 67 13.41 -7.78 -11.28
C ARG A 67 13.30 -9.01 -12.18
N ARG A 68 13.57 -8.89 -13.48
CA ARG A 68 13.47 -9.99 -14.47
C ARG A 68 14.02 -11.32 -13.92
N GLY A 69 13.14 -12.30 -13.68
CA GLY A 69 13.46 -13.62 -13.11
C GLY A 69 13.23 -13.79 -11.59
N HIS A 70 12.91 -12.73 -10.85
CA HIS A 70 12.53 -12.77 -9.44
C HIS A 70 11.06 -12.37 -9.29
N HIS A 71 10.29 -13.17 -8.55
CA HIS A 71 8.88 -12.88 -8.27
C HIS A 71 8.76 -11.71 -7.28
N SER A 72 7.75 -10.87 -7.48
CA SER A 72 7.43 -9.80 -6.53
C SER A 72 6.89 -10.40 -5.25
N ARG A 73 7.30 -9.83 -4.12
CA ARG A 73 6.99 -10.36 -2.78
C ARG A 73 6.86 -9.25 -1.76
N PHE A 74 6.04 -9.48 -0.75
CA PHE A 74 5.87 -8.62 0.40
C PHE A 74 6.54 -9.25 1.61
N ILE A 75 7.39 -8.49 2.29
CA ILE A 75 8.06 -8.92 3.52
C ILE A 75 7.38 -8.23 4.70
N GLY A 76 6.60 -8.96 5.47
CA GLY A 76 5.91 -8.44 6.65
C GLY A 76 6.87 -8.10 7.78
N HIS A 77 6.68 -6.92 8.39
CA HIS A 77 7.39 -6.54 9.61
C HIS A 77 6.53 -6.93 10.82
N GLY A 78 6.97 -7.97 11.55
CA GLY A 78 6.28 -8.43 12.76
C GLY A 78 5.16 -9.44 12.49
N ASP A 79 4.14 -9.42 13.34
CA ASP A 79 3.02 -10.37 13.29
C ASP A 79 1.87 -9.76 12.47
N LEU A 80 1.78 -10.13 11.19
CA LEU A 80 0.74 -9.65 10.27
C LEU A 80 -0.68 -10.00 10.75
N SER A 81 -0.83 -11.01 11.60
CA SER A 81 -2.09 -11.36 12.26
C SER A 81 -2.60 -10.23 13.17
N LYS A 82 -1.69 -9.43 13.75
CA LYS A 82 -2.06 -8.25 14.55
C LYS A 82 -2.58 -7.11 13.69
N VAL A 83 -2.18 -7.02 12.43
CA VAL A 83 -2.65 -5.98 11.49
C VAL A 83 -4.14 -6.15 11.19
N GLY A 84 -4.59 -7.39 11.01
CA GLY A 84 -6.03 -7.70 10.87
C GLY A 84 -6.83 -7.46 12.15
N GLY A 85 -6.23 -7.72 13.32
CA GLY A 85 -6.83 -7.32 14.60
C GLY A 85 -6.99 -5.80 14.71
N LEU A 86 -5.93 -5.05 14.41
CA LEU A 86 -5.92 -3.58 14.44
C LEU A 86 -6.94 -2.97 13.48
N ALA A 87 -7.05 -3.50 12.25
CA ALA A 87 -8.02 -3.04 11.26
C ALA A 87 -9.48 -3.30 11.69
N ARG A 88 -9.74 -4.40 12.42
CA ARG A 88 -11.11 -4.77 12.86
C ARG A 88 -11.55 -4.10 14.16
N THR A 89 -10.66 -3.92 15.14
CA THR A 89 -11.04 -3.45 16.49
C THR A 89 -10.48 -2.09 16.87
N GLY A 90 -9.56 -1.50 16.09
CA GLY A 90 -8.98 -0.19 16.38
C GLY A 90 -8.16 -0.10 17.68
N GLN A 91 -7.82 -1.22 18.32
CA GLN A 91 -7.17 -1.24 19.64
C GLN A 91 -5.83 -2.01 19.64
N GLU A 92 -4.76 -1.35 20.12
CA GLU A 92 -3.41 -1.91 20.20
C GLU A 92 -3.23 -2.93 21.33
N GLY A 93 -2.68 -4.10 21.01
CA GLY A 93 -1.89 -4.90 21.95
C GLY A 93 -0.42 -4.48 21.85
N GLY A 94 0.00 -3.62 22.77
CA GLY A 94 1.26 -2.88 22.76
C GLY A 94 2.54 -3.68 22.46
N GLY A 95 3.41 -3.05 21.68
CA GLY A 95 4.76 -3.50 21.40
C GLY A 95 5.54 -2.36 20.77
N SER A 96 6.19 -1.57 21.62
CA SER A 96 7.03 -0.43 21.23
C SER A 96 8.14 -0.87 20.26
N VAL A 97 8.08 -0.37 19.02
CA VAL A 97 9.23 -0.39 18.10
C VAL A 97 9.51 1.04 17.63
N LYS A 98 10.75 1.44 17.91
CA LYS A 98 11.33 2.78 17.77
C LYS A 98 11.31 3.24 16.30
N PRO A 99 10.99 4.51 15.99
CA PRO A 99 11.03 5.02 14.62
C PRO A 99 12.50 5.26 14.23
N GLU A 100 13.04 4.41 13.37
CA GLU A 100 14.29 4.73 12.69
C GLU A 100 13.97 5.56 11.45
N GLN A 101 14.04 6.89 11.61
CA GLN A 101 13.98 7.84 10.52
C GLN A 101 15.17 7.61 9.58
N SER A 102 14.89 7.29 8.32
CA SER A 102 15.79 7.65 7.22
C SER A 102 15.27 8.92 6.57
N PRO A 103 16.08 9.98 6.45
CA PRO A 103 15.70 11.19 5.76
C PRO A 103 15.95 11.00 4.26
N THR A 104 14.98 11.33 3.42
CA THR A 104 15.19 12.01 2.12
C THR A 104 13.83 12.26 1.51
N GLY A 105 13.56 13.55 1.25
CA GLY A 105 12.30 14.02 0.70
C GLY A 105 12.03 13.47 -0.69
N ALA A 106 10.89 12.81 -0.82
CA ALA A 106 10.12 12.73 -2.04
C ALA A 106 8.67 12.56 -1.59
N VAL A 107 7.88 13.63 -1.71
CA VAL A 107 6.42 13.53 -1.54
C VAL A 107 5.93 12.62 -2.67
N THR A 108 5.83 11.33 -2.38
CA THR A 108 5.28 10.35 -3.32
C THR A 108 3.77 10.52 -3.29
N ILE A 109 3.26 11.34 -4.19
CA ILE A 109 1.82 11.44 -4.42
C ILE A 109 1.34 10.08 -4.93
N VAL A 110 0.57 9.36 -4.11
CA VAL A 110 0.00 8.06 -4.44
C VAL A 110 -1.29 8.31 -5.24
N PRO A 111 -1.42 7.88 -6.51
CA PRO A 111 -2.70 7.93 -7.20
C PRO A 111 -3.64 6.88 -6.59
N GLY A 112 -4.73 7.33 -5.96
CA GLY A 112 -5.84 6.47 -5.57
C GLY A 112 -6.58 5.91 -6.81
N PRO A 113 -7.52 4.97 -6.63
CA PRO A 113 -8.25 4.31 -7.73
C PRO A 113 -9.32 5.21 -8.36
N GLY A 114 -8.98 6.46 -8.65
CA GLY A 114 -9.79 7.37 -9.46
C GLY A 114 -9.27 7.40 -10.90
N CYS A 115 -10.17 7.58 -11.86
CA CYS A 115 -9.82 8.00 -13.22
C CYS A 115 -8.76 9.12 -13.17
N LEU A 116 -7.71 9.03 -13.99
CA LEU A 116 -6.70 10.08 -14.11
C LEU A 116 -7.37 11.32 -14.69
N THR A 117 -7.77 12.23 -13.83
CA THR A 117 -8.31 13.53 -14.24
C THR A 117 -7.17 14.47 -14.64
N ILE A 118 -7.46 15.47 -15.48
CA ILE A 118 -6.47 16.47 -15.88
C ILE A 118 -5.89 17.19 -14.65
N GLY A 119 -6.72 17.52 -13.66
CA GLY A 119 -6.26 18.14 -12.40
C GLY A 119 -5.28 17.24 -11.66
N ARG A 120 -5.60 15.95 -11.50
CA ARG A 120 -4.69 15.00 -10.85
C ARG A 120 -3.40 14.78 -11.64
N ALA A 121 -3.47 14.78 -12.97
CA ALA A 121 -2.29 14.69 -13.81
C ALA A 121 -1.39 15.93 -13.65
N LYS A 122 -1.96 17.14 -13.59
CA LYS A 122 -1.20 18.37 -13.36
C LYS A 122 -0.49 18.37 -12.02
N GLU A 123 -1.18 17.98 -10.95
CA GLU A 123 -0.60 17.87 -9.61
C GLU A 123 0.60 16.90 -9.58
N LEU A 124 0.47 15.73 -10.21
CA LEU A 124 1.54 14.74 -10.30
C LEU A 124 2.76 15.25 -11.09
N LEU A 125 2.51 15.95 -12.20
CA LEU A 125 3.56 16.51 -13.04
C LEU A 125 4.23 17.72 -12.37
N ALA A 126 3.48 18.55 -11.65
CA ALA A 126 3.98 19.69 -10.88
C ALA A 126 5.04 19.23 -9.86
N VAL A 127 4.74 18.18 -9.10
CA VAL A 127 5.72 17.57 -8.17
C VAL A 127 6.91 16.99 -8.90
N SER A 128 6.70 16.31 -10.03
CA SER A 128 7.79 15.66 -10.77
C SER A 128 8.77 16.65 -11.41
N PHE A 129 8.28 17.81 -11.86
CA PHE A 129 9.09 18.84 -12.51
C PHE A 129 9.51 19.97 -11.56
N GLY A 130 8.98 20.02 -10.33
CA GLY A 130 9.25 21.09 -9.37
C GLY A 130 8.67 22.43 -9.80
N VAL A 131 7.54 22.42 -10.51
CA VAL A 131 6.83 23.61 -11.00
C VAL A 131 5.42 23.69 -10.42
N THR A 132 4.76 24.84 -10.52
CA THR A 132 3.36 24.99 -10.11
C THR A 132 2.41 24.40 -11.14
N GLU A 133 1.20 24.00 -10.72
CA GLU A 133 0.18 23.46 -11.63
C GLU A 133 -0.23 24.44 -12.73
N ASP A 134 -0.25 25.75 -12.44
CA ASP A 134 -0.48 26.83 -13.40
C ASP A 134 0.58 26.89 -14.51
N ALA A 135 1.79 26.36 -14.26
CA ALA A 135 2.87 26.31 -15.25
C ALA A 135 2.76 25.11 -16.20
N ILE A 136 1.75 24.23 -16.01
CA ILE A 136 1.58 22.99 -16.77
C ILE A 136 0.32 23.06 -17.64
N GLU A 137 0.50 22.82 -18.94
CA GLU A 137 -0.58 22.67 -19.92
C GLU A 137 -0.62 21.22 -20.44
N ILE A 138 -1.81 20.61 -20.46
CA ILE A 138 -2.04 19.24 -20.96
C ILE A 138 -2.96 19.32 -22.17
N ILE A 139 -2.48 18.89 -23.33
CA ILE A 139 -3.23 18.89 -24.59
C ILE A 139 -3.56 17.44 -24.98
N ILE A 140 -4.85 17.13 -25.12
CA ILE A 140 -5.32 15.82 -25.61
C ILE A 140 -5.57 15.95 -27.11
N ARG A 141 -4.80 15.24 -27.94
CA ARG A 141 -5.05 15.12 -29.37
C ARG A 141 -5.80 13.82 -29.61
N GLY A 142 -6.99 13.92 -30.20
CA GLY A 142 -7.80 12.79 -30.68
C GLY A 142 -7.43 12.38 -32.09
#